data_AF-A0AAU8TDF4-F1
#
_entry.id   AF-A0AAU8TDF4-F1
#
_cell.length_a   1.000
_cell.length_b   1.000
_cell.length_c   1.000
_cell.angle_alpha   90.00
_cell.angle_beta   90.00
_cell.angle_gamma   90.00
#
_symmetry.space_group_name_H-M   'P 1'
#
loop_
_entity.id
_entity.type
_entity.pdbx_description
1 polymer ?
#
loop_
_entity_poly.entity_id
_entity_poly.type
_entity_poly.pdbx_seq_one_letter_code
_entity_poly.pdbx_strand_id
1 'polypeptide(L)'
;MAIHAYVGKPGHGKSYGVVEHVIIPSLKQDRHVVTNIPLSIDDLLSTYGGNITQLPDDWFELDDLSEIIPPGSVAIIDECWRRWPAGKNVNQANLADKSLLAEHRHRVDDKNNSMRVVLVTQDLAQISSWVRLLIETTYRIRKITKKTFKVDIYNGAVTGDAPSKTKLIRTTAGTFKASVYSFYKSATQSNSGAVGDESSADGRSSILRSFGLWAALVCFIVCIVLGVYFVKRFFTTDQPGVKHAVSASAPKQPSVPAEPPISTTWRLVGFVHPSKPDPSSKAVSEALALVADNNGNTRYISFSHCRYFPDFTEAYCLVDGFKITNWSLKKPNPITGGLIGGGL
;
A
#
# COMPACT_ATOMS: atom_id res chain seq x y z
N MET A 1 2.20 -10.44 26.01
CA MET A 1 2.64 -11.85 25.91
C MET A 1 3.63 -11.92 24.77
N ALA A 2 4.93 -11.70 24.94
CA ALA A 2 5.78 -11.34 23.79
C ALA A 2 6.46 -12.56 23.17
N ILE A 3 5.68 -13.52 22.67
CA ILE A 3 6.21 -14.45 21.67
C ILE A 3 6.19 -13.73 20.32
N HIS A 4 7.37 -13.66 19.71
CA HIS A 4 7.52 -13.12 18.35
C HIS A 4 7.65 -14.26 17.36
N ALA A 5 6.96 -14.14 16.22
CA ALA A 5 7.10 -15.08 15.13
C ALA A 5 7.82 -14.43 13.95
N TYR A 6 8.77 -15.13 13.34
CA TYR A 6 9.42 -14.76 12.09
C TYR A 6 9.01 -15.77 11.01
N VAL A 7 8.37 -15.27 9.96
CA VAL A 7 7.81 -16.11 8.88
C VAL A 7 8.18 -15.62 7.48
N GLY A 8 7.99 -16.47 6.48
CA GLY A 8 8.39 -16.19 5.10
C GLY A 8 8.69 -17.47 4.32
N LYS A 9 8.66 -17.42 2.99
CA LYS A 9 8.95 -18.60 2.16
C LYS A 9 10.42 -19.03 2.31
N PRO A 10 10.79 -20.27 1.96
CA PRO A 10 12.18 -20.70 1.87
C PRO A 10 13.03 -19.70 1.07
N GLY A 11 14.28 -19.45 1.50
CA GLY A 11 15.17 -18.50 0.84
C GLY A 11 14.85 -17.01 1.03
N HIS A 12 13.78 -16.65 1.77
CA HIS A 12 13.42 -15.24 2.01
C HIS A 12 14.29 -14.53 3.05
N GLY A 13 15.18 -15.24 3.76
CA GLY A 13 16.06 -14.64 4.75
C GLY A 13 15.43 -14.50 6.15
N LYS A 14 14.58 -15.45 6.55
CA LYS A 14 14.01 -15.50 7.91
C LYS A 14 15.08 -15.56 8.99
N SER A 15 15.97 -16.55 8.88
CA SER A 15 17.08 -16.77 9.82
C SER A 15 18.03 -15.58 9.81
N TYR A 16 18.31 -14.98 8.65
CA TYR A 16 19.04 -13.70 8.55
C TYR A 16 18.38 -12.59 9.38
N GLY A 17 17.06 -12.40 9.24
CA GLY A 17 16.34 -11.36 9.99
C GLY A 17 16.38 -11.59 11.50
N VAL A 18 16.34 -12.86 11.93
CA VAL A 18 16.48 -13.24 13.34
C VAL A 18 17.89 -13.00 13.84
N VAL A 19 18.93 -13.29 13.05
CA VAL A 19 20.32 -12.98 13.43
C VAL A 19 20.50 -11.47 13.60
N GLU A 20 20.06 -10.66 12.62
CA GLU A 20 20.23 -9.21 12.64
C GLU A 20 19.43 -8.53 13.77
N HIS A 21 18.18 -8.93 13.99
CA HIS A 21 17.25 -8.20 14.84
C HIS A 21 16.97 -8.84 16.20
N VAL A 22 17.42 -10.08 16.42
CA VAL A 22 17.23 -10.80 17.69
C VAL A 22 18.56 -11.22 18.28
N ILE A 23 19.36 -12.03 17.57
CA ILE A 23 20.58 -12.63 18.13
C ILE A 23 21.60 -11.54 18.46
N ILE A 24 22.03 -10.77 17.45
CA ILE A 24 23.06 -9.74 17.63
C ILE A 24 22.66 -8.72 18.71
N PRO A 25 21.43 -8.15 18.72
CA PRO A 25 21.00 -7.27 19.79
C PRO A 25 20.97 -7.92 21.17
N SER A 26 20.64 -9.22 21.27
CA SER A 26 20.60 -9.94 22.54
C SER A 26 22.00 -10.19 23.11
N LEU A 27 22.97 -10.53 22.25
CA LEU A 27 24.37 -10.67 22.65
C LEU A 27 24.96 -9.35 23.15
N LYS A 28 24.67 -8.24 22.46
CA LYS A 28 25.06 -6.90 22.91
C LYS A 28 24.45 -6.49 24.25
N GLN A 29 23.33 -7.11 24.64
CA GLN A 29 22.69 -6.94 25.94
C GLN A 29 23.19 -7.95 26.99
N ASP A 30 24.23 -8.72 26.66
CA ASP A 30 24.78 -9.79 27.52
C ASP A 30 23.71 -10.83 27.92
N ARG A 31 22.77 -11.10 27.00
CA ARG A 31 21.75 -12.13 27.18
C ARG A 31 22.21 -13.45 26.60
N HIS A 32 21.89 -14.53 27.31
CA HIS A 32 22.08 -15.88 26.82
C HIS A 32 21.09 -16.19 25.69
N VAL A 33 21.61 -16.55 24.53
CA VAL A 33 20.82 -16.95 23.36
C VAL A 33 20.82 -18.47 23.24
N VAL A 34 19.65 -19.08 23.06
CA VAL A 34 19.52 -20.53 22.81
C VAL A 34 18.84 -20.74 21.47
N THR A 35 19.48 -21.45 20.54
CA THR A 35 18.94 -21.60 19.18
C THR A 35 19.41 -22.84 18.44
N ASN A 36 18.60 -23.33 17.50
CA ASN A 36 18.96 -24.35 16.51
C ASN A 36 19.33 -23.76 15.13
N ILE A 37 19.36 -22.43 14.98
CA ILE A 37 19.84 -21.80 13.74
C ILE A 37 21.35 -22.12 13.61
N PRO A 38 21.85 -22.51 12.42
CA PRO A 38 23.28 -22.76 12.23
C PRO A 38 24.07 -21.45 12.19
N LEU A 39 24.88 -21.22 13.23
CA LEU A 39 25.63 -19.98 13.43
C LEU A 39 27.15 -20.20 13.41
N SER A 40 27.89 -19.15 13.05
CA SER A 40 29.31 -19.05 13.39
C SER A 40 29.45 -18.47 14.79
N ILE A 41 29.39 -19.35 15.79
CA ILE A 41 29.36 -18.99 17.22
C ILE A 41 30.62 -18.23 17.61
N ASP A 42 31.80 -18.72 17.22
CA ASP A 42 33.10 -18.10 17.58
C ASP A 42 33.21 -16.66 17.04
N ASP A 43 32.79 -16.44 15.79
CA ASP A 43 32.78 -15.10 15.18
C ASP A 43 31.78 -14.16 15.86
N LEU A 44 30.60 -14.68 16.22
CA LEU A 44 29.58 -13.90 16.93
C LEU A 44 30.06 -13.50 18.34
N LEU A 45 30.60 -14.45 19.10
CA LEU A 45 31.06 -14.22 20.46
C LEU A 45 32.31 -13.35 20.51
N SER A 46 33.25 -13.51 19.57
CA SER A 46 34.42 -12.62 19.47
C SER A 46 34.03 -11.18 19.09
N THR A 47 32.99 -11.00 18.28
CA THR A 47 32.54 -9.67 17.84
C THR A 47 31.63 -8.97 18.86
N TYR A 48 30.71 -9.71 19.48
CA TYR A 48 29.63 -9.14 20.30
C TYR A 48 29.63 -9.59 21.76
N GLY A 49 30.40 -10.60 22.12
CA GLY A 49 30.37 -11.21 23.46
C GLY A 49 29.09 -12.00 23.74
N GLY A 50 28.80 -12.20 25.03
CA GLY A 50 27.61 -12.90 25.51
C GLY A 50 27.79 -14.43 25.54
N ASN A 51 26.65 -15.14 25.50
CA ASN A 51 26.61 -16.60 25.56
C ASN A 51 25.61 -17.14 24.54
N ILE A 52 25.98 -18.21 23.84
CA ILE A 52 25.13 -18.91 22.88
C ILE A 52 25.16 -20.40 23.19
N THR A 53 23.98 -21.01 23.35
CA THR A 53 23.81 -22.46 23.39
C THR A 53 23.13 -22.93 22.11
N GLN A 54 23.79 -23.84 21.40
CA GLN A 54 23.20 -24.51 20.24
C GLN A 54 22.28 -25.64 20.74
N LEU A 55 21.04 -25.65 20.26
CA LEU A 55 20.12 -26.77 20.50
C LEU A 55 20.61 -28.04 19.76
N PRO A 56 20.45 -29.23 20.34
CA PRO A 56 20.82 -30.49 19.69
C PRO A 56 19.91 -30.79 18.49
N ASP A 57 20.33 -31.67 17.59
CA ASP A 57 19.60 -31.95 16.34
C ASP A 57 18.19 -32.55 16.58
N ASP A 58 18.04 -33.32 17.66
CA ASP A 58 16.83 -34.00 18.12
C ASP A 58 16.01 -33.19 19.15
N TRP A 59 16.30 -31.89 19.30
CA TRP A 59 15.65 -31.02 20.30
C TRP A 59 14.11 -31.10 20.33
N PHE A 60 13.48 -31.40 19.19
CA PHE A 60 12.03 -31.47 19.04
C PHE A 60 11.41 -32.73 19.67
N GLU A 61 12.21 -33.76 19.95
CA GLU A 61 11.77 -35.00 20.60
C GLU A 61 11.89 -34.95 22.12
N LEU A 62 12.62 -33.97 22.67
CA LEU A 62 12.85 -33.85 24.11
C LEU A 62 11.54 -33.75 24.91
N ASP A 63 11.53 -34.40 26.08
CA ASP A 63 10.37 -34.41 26.96
C ASP A 63 10.12 -33.00 27.55
N ASP A 64 11.17 -32.31 27.99
CA ASP A 64 11.07 -30.94 28.49
C ASP A 64 12.15 -30.04 27.89
N LEU A 65 11.71 -29.05 27.09
CA LEU A 65 12.58 -28.01 26.54
C LEU A 65 13.11 -27.05 27.63
N SER A 66 12.51 -27.02 28.80
CA SER A 66 12.91 -26.13 29.90
C SER A 66 14.25 -26.51 30.52
N GLU A 67 14.71 -27.75 30.33
CA GLU A 67 16.01 -28.25 30.79
C GLU A 67 17.18 -27.64 30.02
N ILE A 68 17.00 -27.42 28.72
CA ILE A 68 18.04 -26.86 27.84
C ILE A 68 17.86 -25.35 27.60
N ILE A 69 16.70 -24.80 27.96
CA ILE A 69 16.38 -23.37 27.84
C ILE A 69 16.35 -22.75 29.25
N PRO A 70 17.47 -22.18 29.72
CA PRO A 70 17.55 -21.62 31.05
C PRO A 70 16.66 -20.38 31.19
N PRO A 71 16.23 -20.05 32.42
CA PRO A 71 15.50 -18.82 32.72
C PRO A 71 16.23 -17.56 32.20
N GLY A 72 15.47 -16.52 31.86
CA GLY A 72 16.00 -15.25 31.35
C GLY A 72 16.67 -15.26 29.97
N SER A 73 16.84 -16.43 29.35
CA SER A 73 17.43 -16.58 28.01
C SER A 73 16.51 -16.10 26.88
N VAL A 74 17.09 -15.94 25.69
CA VAL A 74 16.39 -15.68 24.43
C VAL A 74 16.35 -16.98 23.64
N ALA A 75 15.22 -17.68 23.70
CA ALA A 75 14.98 -18.91 22.98
C ALA A 75 14.51 -18.63 21.55
N ILE A 76 15.25 -19.13 20.57
CA ILE A 76 14.99 -18.94 19.14
C ILE A 76 14.87 -20.31 18.50
N ILE A 77 13.65 -20.68 18.15
CA ILE A 77 13.31 -22.02 17.68
C ILE A 77 12.98 -21.95 16.20
N ASP A 78 13.93 -22.36 15.36
CA ASP A 78 13.76 -22.50 13.93
C ASP A 78 13.10 -23.82 13.55
N GLU A 79 12.31 -23.78 12.48
CA GLU A 79 11.43 -24.87 12.05
C GLU A 79 10.58 -25.41 13.22
N CYS A 80 10.02 -24.52 14.04
CA CYS A 80 9.32 -24.87 15.28
C CYS A 80 8.05 -25.72 15.09
N TRP A 81 7.56 -25.84 13.84
CA TRP A 81 6.48 -26.77 13.49
C TRP A 81 6.85 -28.23 13.75
N ARG A 82 8.14 -28.59 13.82
CA ARG A 82 8.61 -29.93 14.16
C ARG A 82 8.14 -30.37 15.56
N ARG A 83 8.19 -29.45 16.53
CA ARG A 83 7.72 -29.68 17.90
C ARG A 83 6.21 -29.47 18.04
N TRP A 84 5.68 -28.45 17.37
CA TRP A 84 4.27 -28.05 17.50
C TRP A 84 3.53 -28.06 16.16
N PRO A 85 3.35 -29.22 15.51
CA PRO A 85 2.74 -29.28 14.18
C PRO A 85 1.27 -28.89 14.21
N ALA A 86 0.77 -28.41 13.08
CA ALA A 86 -0.64 -28.15 12.85
C ALA A 86 -1.50 -29.40 13.09
N GLY A 87 -2.75 -29.19 13.51
CA GLY A 87 -3.71 -30.27 13.78
C GLY A 87 -3.56 -30.94 15.15
N LYS A 88 -2.44 -30.74 15.86
CA LYS A 88 -2.28 -31.22 17.23
C LYS A 88 -3.15 -30.41 18.20
N ASN A 89 -4.15 -31.07 18.79
CA ASN A 89 -5.05 -30.45 19.76
C ASN A 89 -4.35 -30.16 21.08
N VAL A 90 -4.91 -29.24 21.87
CA VAL A 90 -4.38 -28.86 23.19
C VAL A 90 -4.23 -30.08 24.09
N ASN A 91 -5.18 -31.01 24.08
CA ASN A 91 -5.14 -32.20 24.94
C ASN A 91 -3.99 -33.16 24.62
N GLN A 92 -3.45 -33.10 23.40
CA GLN A 92 -2.31 -33.92 22.97
C GLN A 92 -0.97 -33.18 23.13
N ALA A 93 -1.00 -31.88 23.44
CA ALA A 93 0.20 -31.10 23.62
C ALA A 93 0.85 -31.42 24.96
N ASN A 94 2.18 -31.55 24.93
CA ASN A 94 2.99 -31.79 26.10
C ASN A 94 2.74 -30.68 27.14
N LEU A 95 2.51 -31.08 28.39
CA LEU A 95 2.21 -30.13 29.47
C LEU A 95 3.40 -29.22 29.77
N ALA A 96 4.63 -29.75 29.66
CA ALA A 96 5.86 -28.98 29.85
C ALA A 96 5.95 -27.83 28.83
N ASP A 97 5.72 -28.11 27.54
CA ASP A 97 5.71 -27.09 26.49
C ASP A 97 4.65 -26.00 26.74
N LYS A 98 3.46 -26.39 27.23
CA LYS A 98 2.39 -25.42 27.55
C LYS A 98 2.81 -24.49 28.67
N SER A 99 3.33 -25.03 29.77
CA SER A 99 3.83 -24.22 30.89
C SER A 99 4.98 -23.33 30.41
N LEU A 100 5.96 -23.90 29.70
CA LEU A 100 7.08 -23.14 29.15
C LEU A 100 6.65 -21.95 28.30
N LEU A 101 5.75 -22.15 27.33
CA LEU A 101 5.32 -21.07 26.44
C LEU A 101 4.33 -20.09 27.09
N ALA A 102 3.42 -20.56 27.94
CA ALA A 102 2.46 -19.67 28.62
C ALA A 102 3.12 -18.83 29.71
N GLU A 103 4.09 -19.40 30.43
CA GLU A 103 4.71 -18.83 31.62
C GLU A 103 6.15 -18.33 31.36
N HIS A 104 6.61 -18.30 30.10
CA HIS A 104 7.98 -17.89 29.75
C HIS A 104 8.40 -16.58 30.44
N ARG A 105 7.52 -15.58 30.53
CA ARG A 105 7.88 -14.28 31.14
C ARG A 105 8.18 -14.36 32.65
N HIS A 106 7.68 -15.36 33.35
CA HIS A 106 7.96 -15.57 34.77
C HIS A 106 9.30 -16.28 35.00
N ARG A 107 9.90 -16.85 33.96
CA ARG A 107 11.23 -17.46 34.00
C ARG A 107 12.29 -16.36 33.87
N VAL A 108 12.76 -15.87 35.01
CA VAL A 108 13.77 -14.81 35.11
C VAL A 108 15.14 -15.36 35.50
N ASP A 109 16.21 -14.75 35.00
CA ASP A 109 17.58 -15.02 35.46
C ASP A 109 17.94 -14.20 36.72
N ASP A 110 19.14 -14.41 37.26
CA ASP A 110 19.67 -13.68 38.41
C ASP A 110 19.82 -12.16 38.16
N LYS A 111 19.83 -11.76 36.88
CA LYS A 111 19.88 -10.35 36.44
C LYS A 111 18.48 -9.75 36.23
N ASN A 112 17.42 -10.47 36.61
CA ASN A 112 16.02 -10.08 36.46
C ASN A 112 15.57 -9.88 34.99
N ASN A 113 16.26 -10.52 34.04
CA ASN A 113 15.80 -10.60 32.66
C ASN A 113 14.74 -11.68 32.54
N SER A 114 13.60 -11.35 31.95
CA SER A 114 12.59 -12.36 31.60
C SER A 114 12.94 -13.08 30.29
N MET A 115 12.64 -14.38 30.24
CA MET A 115 12.82 -15.18 29.04
C MET A 115 12.02 -14.60 27.86
N ARG A 116 12.61 -14.68 26.66
CA ARG A 116 11.97 -14.26 25.40
C ARG A 116 11.92 -15.45 24.45
N VAL A 117 10.78 -15.65 23.81
CA VAL A 117 10.59 -16.71 22.82
C VAL A 117 10.41 -16.13 21.43
N VAL A 118 11.21 -16.60 20.50
CA VAL A 118 11.13 -16.28 19.07
C VAL A 118 10.93 -17.58 18.30
N LEU A 119 9.80 -17.67 17.61
CA LEU A 119 9.43 -18.81 16.77
C LEU A 119 9.74 -18.48 15.32
N VAL A 120 10.41 -19.38 14.61
CA VAL A 120 10.73 -19.22 13.20
C VAL A 120 10.13 -20.40 12.43
N THR A 121 9.35 -20.09 11.39
CA THR A 121 8.71 -21.09 10.53
C THR A 121 8.45 -20.49 9.15
N GLN A 122 8.01 -21.29 8.19
CA GLN A 122 7.66 -20.76 6.86
C GLN A 122 6.30 -20.04 6.89
N ASP A 123 5.31 -20.69 7.51
CA ASP A 123 3.97 -20.15 7.73
C ASP A 123 3.45 -20.59 9.11
N LEU A 124 2.78 -19.69 9.84
CA LEU A 124 2.16 -20.04 11.11
C LEU A 124 1.03 -21.07 10.96
N ALA A 125 0.47 -21.24 9.76
CA ALA A 125 -0.50 -22.29 9.46
C ALA A 125 0.04 -23.70 9.74
N GLN A 126 1.36 -23.88 9.71
CA GLN A 126 2.05 -25.15 10.01
C GLN A 126 2.15 -25.43 11.52
N ILE A 127 1.79 -24.46 12.37
CA ILE A 127 1.90 -24.58 13.82
C ILE A 127 0.51 -24.79 14.44
N SER A 128 0.46 -25.58 15.52
CA SER A 128 -0.72 -25.79 16.35
C SER A 128 -1.42 -24.47 16.75
N SER A 129 -2.74 -24.52 16.89
CA SER A 129 -3.55 -23.33 17.21
C SER A 129 -3.20 -22.73 18.58
N TRP A 130 -2.90 -23.57 19.58
CA TRP A 130 -2.61 -23.10 20.94
C TRP A 130 -1.29 -22.36 21.05
N VAL A 131 -0.27 -22.73 20.28
CA VAL A 131 0.97 -21.95 20.18
C VAL A 131 0.70 -20.63 19.46
N ARG A 132 -0.08 -20.67 18.37
CA ARG A 132 -0.44 -19.45 17.61
C ARG A 132 -1.17 -18.41 18.47
N LEU A 133 -1.99 -18.83 19.43
CA LEU A 133 -2.70 -17.93 20.34
C LEU A 133 -1.76 -17.12 21.25
N LEU A 134 -0.55 -17.63 21.52
CA LEU A 134 0.44 -16.97 22.37
C LEU A 134 1.32 -15.95 21.61
N ILE A 135 1.24 -15.93 20.27
CA ILE A 135 2.02 -15.03 19.41
C ILE A 135 1.43 -13.62 19.44
N GLU A 136 2.22 -12.65 19.88
CA GLU A 136 1.84 -11.24 19.95
C GLU A 136 2.25 -10.46 18.71
N THR A 137 3.36 -10.80 18.06
CA THR A 137 3.81 -10.11 16.85
C THR A 137 4.37 -11.08 15.84
N THR A 138 3.96 -10.90 14.58
CA THR A 138 4.49 -11.68 13.45
C THR A 138 5.27 -10.78 12.49
N TYR A 139 6.53 -11.11 12.27
CA TYR A 139 7.43 -10.49 11.30
C TYR A 139 7.45 -11.36 10.04
N ARG A 140 6.75 -10.94 9.00
CA ARG A 140 6.70 -11.66 7.72
C ARG A 140 7.72 -11.08 6.74
N ILE A 141 8.74 -11.86 6.43
CA ILE A 141 9.84 -11.46 5.55
C ILE A 141 9.53 -11.88 4.10
N ARG A 142 9.61 -10.91 3.20
CA ARG A 142 9.45 -11.07 1.74
C ARG A 142 10.70 -10.57 1.03
N LYS A 143 11.43 -11.49 0.40
CA LYS A 143 12.55 -11.16 -0.49
C LYS A 143 12.00 -10.50 -1.74
N ILE A 144 12.52 -9.33 -2.08
CA ILE A 144 12.16 -8.60 -3.30
C ILE A 144 13.21 -8.84 -4.38
N THR A 145 14.49 -8.79 -3.99
CA THR A 145 15.62 -9.09 -4.85
C THR A 145 16.67 -9.89 -4.07
N LYS A 146 17.78 -10.26 -4.71
CA LYS A 146 18.92 -10.88 -4.01
C LYS A 146 19.51 -9.98 -2.90
N LYS A 147 19.32 -8.66 -2.96
CA LYS A 147 19.90 -7.69 -2.02
C LYS A 147 18.87 -7.04 -1.09
N THR A 148 17.59 -7.06 -1.44
CA THR A 148 16.55 -6.30 -0.74
C THR A 148 15.40 -7.17 -0.31
N PHE A 149 14.84 -6.86 0.85
CA PHE A 149 13.67 -7.51 1.41
C PHE A 149 12.70 -6.48 2.01
N LYS A 150 11.48 -6.93 2.27
CA LYS A 150 10.47 -6.21 3.03
C LYS A 150 10.03 -7.06 4.21
N VAL A 151 9.77 -6.41 5.33
CA VAL A 151 9.21 -7.02 6.54
C VAL A 151 7.86 -6.40 6.79
N ASP A 152 6.81 -7.21 6.67
CA ASP A 152 5.47 -6.83 7.10
C ASP A 152 5.29 -7.26 8.56
N ILE A 153 4.99 -6.30 9.44
CA ILE A 153 4.86 -6.52 10.87
C ILE A 153 3.37 -6.54 11.21
N TYR A 154 2.89 -7.65 11.73
CA TYR A 154 1.49 -7.86 12.09
C TYR A 154 1.30 -7.97 13.60
N ASN A 155 0.15 -7.48 14.08
CA ASN A 155 -0.33 -7.74 15.42
C ASN A 155 -0.93 -9.16 15.49
N GLY A 156 -0.45 -9.97 16.42
CA GLY A 156 -0.83 -11.35 16.63
C GLY A 156 -0.33 -12.32 15.55
N ALA A 157 -0.81 -13.56 15.62
CA ALA A 157 -0.58 -14.56 14.58
C ALA A 157 -1.33 -14.24 13.28
N VAL A 158 -0.61 -14.35 12.16
CA VAL A 158 -1.15 -14.31 10.79
C VAL A 158 -0.68 -15.51 9.98
N THR A 159 -1.54 -16.01 9.11
CA THR A 159 -1.31 -17.23 8.32
C THR A 159 -1.59 -16.98 6.84
N GLY A 160 -0.97 -17.78 5.98
CA GLY A 160 -1.23 -17.79 4.54
C GLY A 160 -0.57 -16.66 3.77
N ASP A 161 -0.78 -16.69 2.45
CA ASP A 161 -0.10 -15.78 1.52
C ASP A 161 -0.67 -14.35 1.53
N ALA A 162 -1.95 -14.19 1.87
CA ALA A 162 -2.68 -12.92 1.91
C ALA A 162 -3.29 -12.66 3.30
N PRO A 163 -2.46 -12.41 4.33
CA PRO A 163 -2.94 -12.13 5.67
C PRO A 163 -3.69 -10.79 5.73
N SER A 164 -4.62 -10.68 6.67
CA SER A 164 -5.50 -9.52 6.81
C SER A 164 -4.72 -8.20 6.97
N LYS A 165 -5.10 -7.20 6.17
CA LYS A 165 -4.53 -5.85 6.23
C LYS A 165 -4.84 -5.15 7.55
N THR A 166 -5.94 -5.49 8.22
CA THR A 166 -6.32 -4.88 9.51
C THR A 166 -5.33 -5.19 10.62
N LYS A 167 -4.67 -6.35 10.56
CA LYS A 167 -3.63 -6.73 11.53
C LYS A 167 -2.25 -6.15 11.18
N LEU A 168 -2.08 -5.57 9.99
CA LEU A 168 -0.80 -5.02 9.56
C LEU A 168 -0.51 -3.73 10.34
N ILE A 169 0.55 -3.74 11.15
CA ILE A 169 1.00 -2.57 11.90
C ILE A 169 1.79 -1.64 10.97
N ARG A 170 2.79 -2.20 10.26
CA ARG A 170 3.65 -1.45 9.33
C ARG A 170 4.44 -2.40 8.43
N THR A 171 4.97 -1.85 7.36
CA THR A 171 5.92 -2.52 6.48
C THR A 171 7.24 -1.76 6.48
N THR A 172 8.34 -2.48 6.68
CA THR A 172 9.70 -1.91 6.69
C THR A 172 10.50 -2.52 5.54
N ALA A 173 11.28 -1.71 4.81
CA ALA A 173 12.21 -2.21 3.81
C ALA A 173 13.60 -2.41 4.44
N GLY A 174 14.32 -3.43 3.97
CA GLY A 174 15.66 -3.76 4.44
C GLY A 174 16.56 -4.22 3.30
N THR A 175 17.86 -4.22 3.57
CA THR A 175 18.90 -4.75 2.66
C THR A 175 19.66 -5.84 3.39
N PHE A 176 20.04 -6.90 2.67
CA PHE A 176 20.86 -7.94 3.23
C PHE A 176 22.31 -7.46 3.34
N LYS A 177 22.86 -7.48 4.55
CA LYS A 177 24.21 -7.03 4.87
C LYS A 177 25.17 -8.21 4.84
N ALA A 178 26.27 -8.08 4.11
CA ALA A 178 27.33 -9.09 4.05
C ALA A 178 27.90 -9.41 5.45
N SER A 179 28.03 -8.38 6.30
CA SER A 179 28.50 -8.53 7.69
C SER A 179 27.58 -9.35 8.59
N VAL A 180 26.31 -9.51 8.24
CA VAL A 180 25.39 -10.38 8.99
C VAL A 180 25.43 -11.79 8.41
N TYR A 181 25.59 -11.92 7.09
CA TYR A 181 25.75 -13.23 6.45
C TYR A 181 26.99 -13.99 6.91
N SER A 182 28.07 -13.31 7.26
CA SER A 182 29.28 -13.98 7.79
C SER A 182 29.01 -14.78 9.07
N PHE A 183 28.02 -14.39 9.86
CA PHE A 183 27.65 -15.10 11.09
C PHE A 183 26.71 -16.29 10.86
N TYR A 184 26.28 -16.50 9.63
CA TYR A 184 25.38 -17.59 9.25
C TYR A 184 26.15 -18.68 8.52
N LYS A 185 26.11 -19.91 9.05
CA LYS A 185 26.67 -21.08 8.35
C LYS A 185 25.58 -21.61 7.41
N SER A 186 25.63 -21.26 6.13
CA SER A 186 24.70 -21.83 5.16
C SER A 186 24.98 -23.33 5.02
N ALA A 187 24.14 -24.15 5.65
CA ALA A 187 23.95 -25.54 5.29
C ALA A 187 23.22 -25.62 3.94
N THR A 188 23.83 -25.12 2.88
CA THR A 188 23.53 -25.58 1.54
C THR A 188 24.37 -26.84 1.33
N GLN A 189 23.73 -27.94 1.00
CA GLN A 189 24.37 -29.14 0.43
C GLN A 189 25.01 -28.82 -0.95
N SER A 190 25.82 -27.78 -1.03
CA SER A 190 26.69 -27.49 -2.15
C SER A 190 28.10 -27.84 -1.69
N ASN A 191 28.68 -28.88 -2.29
CA ASN A 191 30.09 -29.25 -2.15
C ASN A 191 31.08 -28.14 -2.59
N SER A 192 30.60 -26.92 -2.85
CA SER A 192 31.37 -25.80 -3.39
C SER A 192 31.19 -24.48 -2.63
N GLY A 193 30.45 -24.44 -1.50
CA GLY A 193 30.33 -23.21 -0.69
C GLY A 193 29.65 -22.03 -1.39
N ALA A 194 29.11 -22.23 -2.60
CA ALA A 194 28.31 -21.26 -3.30
C ALA A 194 26.84 -21.45 -2.93
N VAL A 195 26.14 -20.34 -2.66
CA VAL A 195 24.68 -20.27 -2.59
C VAL A 195 24.14 -20.93 -3.86
N GLY A 196 23.42 -22.05 -3.71
CA GLY A 196 22.83 -22.77 -4.84
C GLY A 196 22.09 -21.83 -5.77
N ASP A 197 22.11 -22.13 -7.07
CA ASP A 197 21.48 -21.26 -8.08
C ASP A 197 19.95 -21.18 -7.85
N GLU A 198 19.52 -20.17 -7.11
CA GLU A 198 18.11 -19.82 -6.89
C GLU A 198 17.49 -19.10 -8.10
N SER A 199 18.09 -19.18 -9.29
CA SER A 199 17.48 -18.65 -10.50
C SER A 199 16.13 -19.34 -10.72
N SER A 200 15.05 -18.55 -10.74
CA SER A 200 13.73 -19.09 -11.03
C SER A 200 13.76 -19.66 -12.44
N ALA A 201 13.61 -20.98 -12.57
CA ALA A 201 13.52 -21.66 -13.87
C ALA A 201 12.39 -21.08 -14.74
N ASP A 202 11.36 -20.52 -14.10
CA ASP A 202 10.27 -19.82 -14.76
C ASP A 202 10.44 -18.28 -14.74
N GLY A 203 10.80 -17.72 -15.89
CA GLY A 203 10.96 -16.28 -16.10
C GLY A 203 9.65 -15.49 -16.27
N ARG A 204 8.48 -16.17 -16.27
CA ARG A 204 7.17 -15.55 -16.52
C ARG A 204 6.71 -14.59 -15.42
N SER A 205 7.27 -14.71 -14.20
CA SER A 205 6.95 -13.80 -13.09
C SER A 205 7.58 -12.40 -13.24
N SER A 206 8.48 -12.19 -14.21
CA SER A 206 9.16 -10.89 -14.39
C SER A 206 8.35 -9.95 -15.27
N ILE A 207 7.70 -8.95 -14.67
CA ILE A 207 6.93 -7.90 -15.38
C ILE A 207 7.80 -7.16 -16.42
N LEU A 208 9.10 -7.00 -16.16
CA LEU A 208 10.05 -6.34 -17.08
C LEU A 208 10.34 -7.15 -18.35
N ARG A 209 10.01 -8.45 -18.36
CA ARG A 209 10.10 -9.32 -19.55
C ARG A 209 8.76 -9.50 -20.26
N SER A 210 7.70 -8.81 -19.82
CA SER A 210 6.39 -8.94 -20.47
C SER A 210 6.38 -8.22 -21.82
N PHE A 211 6.05 -8.95 -22.88
CA PHE A 211 5.89 -8.40 -24.23
C PHE A 211 4.87 -7.25 -24.28
N GLY A 212 3.79 -7.36 -23.50
CA GLY A 212 2.75 -6.32 -23.41
C GLY A 212 3.25 -4.97 -22.88
N LEU A 213 4.18 -4.96 -21.92
CA LEU A 213 4.76 -3.71 -21.40
C LEU A 213 5.62 -3.02 -22.46
N TRP A 214 6.42 -3.77 -23.20
CA TRP A 214 7.23 -3.23 -24.30
C TRP A 214 6.37 -2.79 -25.49
N ALA A 215 5.32 -3.54 -25.84
CA ALA A 215 4.37 -3.14 -26.87
C ALA A 215 3.63 -1.84 -26.51
N ALA A 216 3.21 -1.67 -25.24
CA ALA A 216 2.60 -0.44 -24.76
C ALA A 216 3.58 0.75 -24.79
N LEU A 217 4.85 0.54 -24.41
CA LEU A 217 5.89 1.57 -24.48
C LEU A 217 6.14 2.03 -25.92
N VAL A 218 6.27 1.08 -26.86
CA VAL A 218 6.44 1.39 -28.29
C VAL A 218 5.21 2.13 -28.83
N CYS A 219 4.00 1.66 -28.51
CA CYS A 219 2.76 2.32 -28.90
C CYS A 219 2.68 3.77 -28.37
N PHE A 220 3.08 3.99 -27.11
CA PHE A 220 3.13 5.32 -26.51
C PHE A 220 4.10 6.25 -27.25
N ILE A 221 5.29 5.77 -27.61
CA ILE A 221 6.26 6.54 -28.39
C ILE A 221 5.72 6.84 -29.79
N VAL A 222 5.10 5.87 -30.46
CA VAL A 222 4.48 6.05 -31.79
C VAL A 222 3.38 7.10 -31.73
N CYS A 223 2.51 7.07 -30.71
CA CYS A 223 1.48 8.09 -30.52
C CYS A 223 2.06 9.50 -30.33
N ILE A 224 3.17 9.64 -29.61
CA ILE A 224 3.86 10.93 -29.47
C ILE A 224 4.40 11.41 -30.82
N VAL A 225 5.08 10.54 -31.58
CA VAL A 225 5.66 10.89 -32.88
C VAL A 225 4.56 11.28 -33.87
N LEU A 226 3.48 10.50 -33.94
CA LEU A 226 2.31 10.82 -34.76
C LEU A 226 1.66 12.13 -34.30
N GLY A 227 1.51 12.35 -32.99
CA GLY A 227 0.99 13.59 -32.44
C GLY A 227 1.79 14.81 -32.88
N VAL A 228 3.12 14.75 -32.75
CA VAL A 228 4.02 15.83 -33.20
C VAL A 228 3.92 16.04 -34.71
N TYR A 229 3.82 14.97 -35.50
CA TYR A 229 3.64 15.03 -36.95
C TYR A 229 2.33 15.72 -37.35
N PHE A 230 1.20 15.35 -36.72
CA PHE A 230 -0.11 15.96 -36.99
C PHE A 230 -0.16 17.42 -36.56
N VAL A 231 0.45 17.78 -35.43
CA VAL A 231 0.58 19.18 -34.99
C VAL A 231 1.37 19.98 -36.01
N LYS A 232 2.54 19.49 -36.46
CA LYS A 232 3.32 20.17 -37.51
C LYS A 232 2.51 20.35 -38.78
N ARG A 233 1.80 19.31 -39.24
CA ARG A 233 0.97 19.37 -40.45
C ARG A 233 -0.17 20.39 -40.33
N PHE A 234 -0.79 20.48 -39.15
CA PHE A 234 -1.85 21.46 -38.88
C PHE A 234 -1.33 22.91 -39.00
N PHE A 235 -0.13 23.18 -38.50
CA PHE A 235 0.48 24.52 -38.56
C PHE A 235 1.24 24.83 -39.86
N THR A 236 1.49 23.85 -40.73
CA THR A 236 2.19 24.03 -42.02
C THR A 236 1.25 23.97 -43.23
N THR A 237 -0.07 23.96 -43.01
CA THR A 237 -1.02 24.15 -44.10
C THR A 237 -1.02 25.64 -44.45
N ASP A 238 -0.33 25.99 -45.54
CA ASP A 238 -0.40 27.31 -46.14
C ASP A 238 -1.86 27.69 -46.37
N GLN A 239 -2.28 28.81 -45.78
CA GLN A 239 -3.51 29.46 -46.22
C GLN A 239 -3.29 29.93 -47.65
N PRO A 240 -4.07 29.48 -48.65
CA PRO A 240 -4.03 30.10 -49.96
C PRO A 240 -4.43 31.57 -49.79
N GLY A 241 -3.52 32.47 -50.15
CA GLY A 241 -3.67 33.91 -50.00
C GLY A 241 -5.00 34.39 -50.56
N VAL A 242 -5.76 35.07 -49.71
CA VAL A 242 -7.00 35.75 -50.08
C VAL A 242 -6.64 36.85 -51.08
N LYS A 243 -6.94 36.64 -52.37
CA LYS A 243 -6.91 37.70 -53.38
C LYS A 243 -8.01 38.70 -53.07
N HIS A 244 -7.65 39.94 -52.78
CA HIS A 244 -8.60 41.05 -52.75
C HIS A 244 -9.17 41.29 -54.15
N ALA A 245 -10.43 40.88 -54.36
CA ALA A 245 -11.24 41.36 -55.48
C ALA A 245 -12.11 42.53 -54.98
N VAL A 246 -11.97 43.66 -55.63
CA VAL A 246 -12.71 44.90 -55.37
C VAL A 246 -14.07 44.85 -56.07
N SER A 247 -15.11 45.08 -55.26
CA SER A 247 -16.43 45.66 -55.56
C SER A 247 -17.46 44.87 -56.39
N ALA A 248 -18.51 44.39 -55.70
CA ALA A 248 -19.90 44.68 -56.06
C ALA A 248 -20.79 44.57 -54.80
N SER A 249 -21.58 45.62 -54.58
CA SER A 249 -22.51 45.80 -53.47
C SER A 249 -23.72 44.87 -53.52
N ALA A 250 -24.02 44.16 -52.43
CA ALA A 250 -25.32 43.55 -52.12
C ALA A 250 -25.42 43.28 -50.58
N PRO A 251 -26.63 43.16 -50.00
CA PRO A 251 -27.05 43.92 -48.82
C PRO A 251 -26.53 43.40 -47.49
N LYS A 252 -26.41 44.32 -46.50
CA LYS A 252 -26.14 44.01 -45.09
C LYS A 252 -27.12 42.96 -44.57
N GLN A 253 -26.66 41.72 -44.45
CA GLN A 253 -27.27 40.76 -43.53
C GLN A 253 -26.93 41.17 -42.08
N PRO A 254 -27.89 41.08 -41.15
CA PRO A 254 -27.64 41.38 -39.75
C PRO A 254 -26.64 40.36 -39.20
N SER A 255 -25.50 40.85 -38.74
CA SER A 255 -24.53 40.06 -37.98
C SER A 255 -25.23 39.51 -36.74
N VAL A 256 -25.43 38.19 -36.69
CA VAL A 256 -25.84 37.49 -35.47
C VAL A 256 -24.80 37.84 -34.39
N PRO A 257 -25.20 38.43 -33.25
CA PRO A 257 -24.28 38.71 -32.16
C PRO A 257 -23.63 37.39 -31.71
N ALA A 258 -22.30 37.38 -31.57
CA ALA A 258 -21.58 36.24 -31.03
C ALA A 258 -22.17 35.85 -29.66
N GLU A 259 -22.47 34.56 -29.48
CA GLU A 259 -23.09 34.08 -28.24
C GLU A 259 -22.11 34.23 -27.07
N PRO A 260 -22.54 34.79 -25.92
CA PRO A 260 -21.66 35.01 -24.78
C PRO A 260 -21.14 33.68 -24.19
N PRO A 261 -19.87 33.64 -23.74
CA PRO A 261 -19.25 32.43 -23.20
C PRO A 261 -19.93 31.98 -21.89
N ILE A 262 -19.93 30.67 -21.63
CA ILE A 262 -20.52 30.07 -20.43
C ILE A 262 -19.66 30.38 -19.18
N SER A 263 -20.30 30.73 -18.07
CA SER A 263 -19.63 31.03 -16.80
C SER A 263 -18.98 29.79 -16.19
N THR A 264 -17.74 29.95 -15.71
CA THR A 264 -17.00 28.91 -14.98
C THR A 264 -17.02 29.13 -13.46
N THR A 265 -17.57 30.25 -12.99
CA THR A 265 -17.50 30.70 -11.59
C THR A 265 -18.86 30.74 -10.90
N TRP A 266 -19.93 30.92 -11.66
CA TRP A 266 -21.30 31.03 -11.12
C TRP A 266 -22.24 30.07 -11.85
N ARG A 267 -23.17 29.46 -11.11
CA ARG A 267 -24.31 28.71 -11.66
C ARG A 267 -25.63 29.30 -11.21
N LEU A 268 -26.66 29.09 -12.02
CA LEU A 268 -28.03 29.43 -11.66
C LEU A 268 -28.61 28.33 -10.75
N VAL A 269 -29.06 28.72 -9.55
CA VAL A 269 -29.57 27.76 -8.55
C VAL A 269 -31.10 27.72 -8.54
N GLY A 270 -31.76 28.84 -8.80
CA GLY A 270 -33.21 28.92 -8.83
C GLY A 270 -33.73 30.35 -8.85
N PHE A 271 -35.03 30.49 -8.62
CA PHE A 271 -35.73 31.78 -8.63
C PHE A 271 -36.53 31.97 -7.35
N VAL A 272 -36.55 33.21 -6.87
CA VAL A 272 -37.33 33.64 -5.71
C VAL A 272 -38.31 34.71 -6.19
N HIS A 273 -39.60 34.43 -6.06
CA HIS A 273 -40.63 35.45 -6.18
C HIS A 273 -40.80 36.14 -4.83
N PRO A 274 -40.78 37.49 -4.77
CA PRO A 274 -41.17 38.20 -3.56
C PRO A 274 -42.64 37.92 -3.30
N SER A 275 -42.95 37.26 -2.18
CA SER A 275 -44.29 36.75 -1.88
C SER A 275 -45.25 37.80 -1.30
N LYS A 276 -44.84 39.08 -1.20
CA LYS A 276 -45.70 40.17 -0.76
C LYS A 276 -45.44 41.44 -1.57
N PRO A 277 -46.32 41.82 -2.52
CA PRO A 277 -46.29 43.15 -3.11
C PRO A 277 -46.65 44.19 -2.04
N ASP A 278 -45.87 45.27 -1.95
CA ASP A 278 -46.27 46.45 -1.18
C ASP A 278 -47.52 47.05 -1.84
N PRO A 279 -48.69 47.10 -1.16
CA PRO A 279 -49.93 47.62 -1.75
C PRO A 279 -49.84 49.10 -2.14
N SER A 280 -48.85 49.84 -1.60
CA SER A 280 -48.62 51.24 -1.89
C SER A 280 -47.63 51.49 -3.04
N SER A 281 -46.96 50.44 -3.52
CA SER A 281 -46.01 50.51 -4.63
C SER A 281 -46.68 50.19 -5.97
N LYS A 282 -46.49 51.07 -6.97
CA LYS A 282 -46.89 50.79 -8.37
C LYS A 282 -45.89 49.88 -9.10
N ALA A 283 -44.80 49.46 -8.46
CA ALA A 283 -43.79 48.60 -9.05
C ALA A 283 -44.16 47.12 -8.84
N VAL A 284 -44.20 46.34 -9.93
CA VAL A 284 -44.36 44.88 -9.86
C VAL A 284 -43.15 44.30 -9.12
N SER A 285 -43.39 43.48 -8.11
CA SER A 285 -42.33 42.75 -7.41
C SER A 285 -41.60 41.84 -8.41
N GLU A 286 -40.41 42.27 -8.84
CA GLU A 286 -39.63 41.54 -9.84
C GLU A 286 -39.13 40.22 -9.24
N ALA A 287 -39.22 39.14 -10.02
CA ALA A 287 -38.59 37.89 -9.65
C ALA A 287 -37.07 38.09 -9.54
N LEU A 288 -36.46 37.42 -8.57
CA LEU A 288 -35.01 37.41 -8.39
C LEU A 288 -34.48 36.03 -8.76
N ALA A 289 -33.44 35.97 -9.58
CA ALA A 289 -32.67 34.75 -9.80
C ALA A 289 -31.54 34.66 -8.77
N LEU A 290 -31.33 33.45 -8.25
CA LEU A 290 -30.27 33.14 -7.29
C LEU A 290 -29.13 32.43 -8.03
N VAL A 291 -27.94 33.02 -7.99
CA VAL A 291 -26.71 32.38 -8.50
C VAL A 291 -25.78 32.01 -7.36
N ALA A 292 -25.02 30.93 -7.51
CA ALA A 292 -24.06 30.47 -6.51
C ALA A 292 -22.73 30.03 -7.14
N ASP A 293 -21.65 30.15 -6.36
CA ASP A 293 -20.32 29.66 -6.73
C ASP A 293 -20.00 28.27 -6.13
N ASN A 294 -18.81 27.75 -6.38
CA ASN A 294 -18.34 26.46 -5.82
C ASN A 294 -18.11 26.49 -4.30
N ASN A 295 -17.94 27.66 -3.70
CA ASN A 295 -17.68 27.85 -2.27
C ASN A 295 -18.97 28.03 -1.46
N GLY A 296 -20.13 28.08 -2.13
CA GLY A 296 -21.43 28.28 -1.51
C GLY A 296 -21.81 29.75 -1.33
N ASN A 297 -21.03 30.70 -1.86
CA ASN A 297 -21.43 32.10 -1.88
C ASN A 297 -22.60 32.28 -2.84
N THR A 298 -23.60 33.07 -2.45
CA THR A 298 -24.80 33.32 -3.24
C THR A 298 -24.96 34.80 -3.57
N ARG A 299 -25.55 35.08 -4.73
CA ARG A 299 -25.89 36.43 -5.18
C ARG A 299 -27.29 36.43 -5.79
N TYR A 300 -28.08 37.44 -5.45
CA TYR A 300 -29.36 37.70 -6.11
C TYR A 300 -29.13 38.60 -7.32
N ILE A 301 -29.73 38.24 -8.44
CA ILE A 301 -29.75 39.04 -9.67
C ILE A 301 -31.20 39.26 -10.09
N SER A 302 -31.49 40.41 -10.68
CA SER A 302 -32.82 40.70 -11.24
C SER A 302 -33.12 39.73 -12.41
N PHE A 303 -34.35 39.21 -12.47
CA PHE A 303 -34.75 38.27 -13.53
C PHE A 303 -34.78 38.93 -14.92
N SER A 304 -34.76 40.26 -15.02
CA SER A 304 -34.55 40.96 -16.30
C SER A 304 -33.27 40.53 -17.04
N HIS A 305 -32.27 40.01 -16.33
CA HIS A 305 -31.04 39.47 -16.90
C HIS A 305 -31.17 38.02 -17.38
N CYS A 306 -32.31 37.38 -17.17
CA CYS A 306 -32.54 35.96 -17.45
C CYS A 306 -33.50 35.74 -18.61
N ARG A 307 -33.27 34.66 -19.37
CA ARG A 307 -34.09 34.21 -20.49
C ARG A 307 -34.21 32.70 -20.46
N TYR A 308 -35.32 32.19 -20.98
CA TYR A 308 -35.45 30.75 -21.23
C TYR A 308 -34.73 30.37 -22.52
N PHE A 309 -34.23 29.14 -22.57
CA PHE A 309 -33.83 28.51 -23.83
C PHE A 309 -35.07 28.33 -24.73
N PRO A 310 -34.90 28.17 -26.06
CA PRO A 310 -36.02 28.07 -27.00
C PRO A 310 -37.03 26.94 -26.71
N ASP A 311 -36.60 25.92 -25.96
CA ASP A 311 -37.41 24.78 -25.53
C ASP A 311 -38.17 25.05 -24.21
N PHE A 312 -37.99 26.21 -23.59
CA PHE A 312 -38.62 26.66 -22.34
C PHE A 312 -38.40 25.74 -21.13
N THR A 313 -37.47 24.79 -21.22
CA THR A 313 -37.18 23.82 -20.13
C THR A 313 -36.21 24.40 -19.11
N GLU A 314 -35.24 25.16 -19.60
CA GLU A 314 -34.17 25.73 -18.79
C GLU A 314 -34.09 27.24 -18.98
N ALA A 315 -33.61 27.92 -17.94
CA ALA A 315 -33.32 29.34 -17.98
C ALA A 315 -31.81 29.58 -17.85
N TYR A 316 -31.35 30.66 -18.48
CA TYR A 316 -30.00 31.16 -18.38
C TYR A 316 -30.02 32.66 -18.10
N CYS A 317 -28.99 33.18 -17.45
CA CYS A 317 -28.87 34.60 -17.16
C CYS A 317 -27.58 35.16 -17.77
N LEU A 318 -27.66 36.36 -18.34
CA LEU A 318 -26.51 37.09 -18.88
C LEU A 318 -26.06 38.10 -17.83
N VAL A 319 -24.95 37.78 -17.16
CA VAL A 319 -24.41 38.58 -16.07
C VAL A 319 -22.93 38.77 -16.31
N ASP A 320 -22.45 40.01 -16.21
CA ASP A 320 -21.04 40.38 -16.35
C ASP A 320 -20.39 39.88 -17.67
N GLY A 321 -21.18 39.78 -18.74
CA GLY A 321 -20.75 39.31 -20.07
C GLY A 321 -20.73 37.79 -20.26
N PHE A 322 -21.12 37.02 -19.24
CA PHE A 322 -21.14 35.55 -19.27
C PHE A 322 -22.57 34.99 -19.25
N LYS A 323 -22.74 33.84 -19.91
CA LYS A 323 -23.95 33.03 -19.86
C LYS A 323 -23.91 32.10 -18.64
N ILE A 324 -24.76 32.36 -17.66
CA ILE A 324 -24.91 31.55 -16.44
C ILE A 324 -26.12 30.62 -16.60
N THR A 325 -25.89 29.32 -16.48
CA THR A 325 -26.90 28.25 -16.55
C THR A 325 -26.91 27.43 -15.25
N ASN A 326 -27.89 26.56 -15.08
CA ASN A 326 -27.96 25.57 -13.99
C ASN A 326 -26.77 24.59 -13.97
N TRP A 327 -26.21 24.28 -15.14
CA TRP A 327 -25.03 23.42 -15.34
C TRP A 327 -23.72 24.19 -15.56
N SER A 328 -23.72 25.52 -15.41
CA SER A 328 -22.49 26.31 -15.34
C SER A 328 -21.69 25.90 -14.08
N LEU A 329 -20.38 26.15 -14.07
CA LEU A 329 -19.35 25.50 -13.21
C LEU A 329 -18.80 24.19 -13.81
N LYS A 330 -17.68 24.29 -14.53
CA LYS A 330 -16.81 23.13 -14.73
C LYS A 330 -16.16 22.79 -13.39
N LYS A 331 -16.58 21.69 -12.75
CA LYS A 331 -15.72 21.08 -11.71
C LYS A 331 -14.36 20.80 -12.35
N PRO A 332 -13.23 21.17 -11.73
CA PRO A 332 -11.94 20.64 -12.17
C PRO A 332 -12.03 19.12 -12.07
N ASN A 333 -11.93 18.41 -13.20
CA ASN A 333 -11.97 16.95 -13.26
C ASN A 333 -10.94 16.39 -12.27
N PRO A 334 -11.34 15.71 -11.18
CA PRO A 334 -10.42 14.83 -10.51
C PRO A 334 -10.25 13.62 -11.44
N ILE A 335 -9.02 13.43 -11.93
CA ILE A 335 -8.61 12.18 -12.55
C ILE A 335 -8.71 11.11 -11.47
N THR A 336 -9.84 10.42 -11.41
CA THR A 336 -9.98 9.15 -10.70
C THR A 336 -10.32 8.10 -11.73
N GLY A 337 -9.30 7.28 -12.02
CA GLY A 337 -9.40 6.07 -12.81
C GLY A 337 -10.46 5.12 -12.25
N GLY A 338 -11.00 4.33 -13.17
CA GLY A 338 -12.21 3.56 -12.97
C GLY A 338 -12.14 2.52 -11.85
N LEU A 339 -13.34 2.12 -11.41
CA LEU A 339 -13.68 0.72 -11.26
C LEU A 339 -15.20 0.55 -11.35
N ILE A 340 -15.53 -0.45 -12.14
CA ILE A 340 -16.85 -0.93 -12.52
C ILE A 340 -17.46 -1.73 -11.36
N GLY A 341 -18.76 -1.61 -11.17
CA GLY A 341 -19.62 -2.77 -10.87
C GLY A 341 -20.18 -2.89 -9.46
N GLY A 342 -21.51 -3.05 -9.39
CA GLY A 342 -22.21 -3.63 -8.24
C GLY A 342 -23.56 -2.99 -8.01
N GLY A 343 -24.60 -3.50 -8.68
CA GLY A 343 -25.98 -3.10 -8.41
C GLY A 343 -26.51 -3.68 -7.11
N LEU A 344 -27.38 -2.91 -6.47
CA LEU A 344 -28.68 -3.28 -5.93
C LEU A 344 -29.48 -1.99 -5.72
#